data_AF-M1B4N6-F1
#
_entry.id   AF-M1B4N6-F1
#
_cell.length_a   1.000
_cell.length_b   1.000
_cell.length_c   1.000
_cell.angle_alpha   90.00
_cell.angle_beta   90.00
_cell.angle_gamma   90.00
#
_symmetry.space_group_name_H-M   'P 1'
#
loop_
_entity.id
_entity.type
_entity.pdbx_description
1 polymer ?
#
loop_
_entity_poly.entity_id
_entity_poly.type
_entity_poly.pdbx_seq_one_letter_code
_entity_poly.pdbx_strand_id
1 'polypeptide(L)'
;MAVLSCQTYFINSKKIIKTKPFICCSSLSSQNNVKVIINGAAKEIGRAAVIAVTKARGMELAGAVDSNFVGQDIGQVNSIASFISIIHL
;
A
#
# COMPACT_ATOMS: atom_id res chain seq x y z
N MET A 1 10.37 -11.31 16.76
CA MET A 1 9.00 -11.22 17.30
C MET A 1 8.23 -10.22 16.45
N ALA A 2 7.37 -10.71 15.57
CA ALA A 2 6.25 -9.96 15.02
C ALA A 2 5.11 -10.98 14.90
N VAL A 3 4.09 -10.77 15.73
CA VAL A 3 2.97 -11.67 15.94
C VAL A 3 2.00 -11.46 14.78
N LEU A 4 1.82 -12.48 13.95
CA LEU A 4 0.77 -12.51 12.95
C LEU A 4 -0.56 -12.70 13.68
N SER A 5 -1.28 -11.60 13.88
CA SER A 5 -2.67 -11.61 14.31
C SER A 5 -3.52 -12.22 13.20
N CYS A 6 -3.63 -13.56 13.21
CA CYS A 6 -4.64 -14.26 12.45
C CYS A 6 -5.99 -13.96 13.11
N GLN A 7 -6.84 -13.17 12.45
CA GLN A 7 -8.25 -13.08 12.80
C GLN A 7 -8.87 -14.47 12.67
N THR A 8 -9.04 -15.13 13.81
CA THR A 8 -9.81 -16.36 13.93
C THR A 8 -11.27 -16.02 13.69
N TYR A 9 -11.79 -16.33 12.50
CA TYR A 9 -13.22 -16.37 12.27
C TYR A 9 -13.80 -17.47 13.15
N PHE A 10 -14.41 -17.07 14.26
CA PHE A 10 -15.08 -17.98 15.18
C PHE A 10 -16.40 -18.42 14.54
N ILE A 11 -16.35 -19.44 13.68
CA ILE A 11 -17.56 -20.10 13.18
C ILE A 11 -17.99 -21.09 14.25
N ASN A 12 -18.90 -20.63 15.10
CA ASN A 12 -19.57 -21.46 16.09
C ASN A 12 -20.48 -22.48 15.36
N SER A 13 -19.98 -23.68 15.12
CA SER A 13 -20.81 -24.78 14.65
C SER A 13 -20.19 -26.13 15.03
N LYS A 14 -20.88 -26.83 15.95
CA LYS A 14 -20.65 -28.23 16.28
C LYS A 14 -20.72 -29.09 15.02
N LYS A 15 -19.57 -29.44 14.42
CA LYS A 15 -19.37 -30.65 13.62
C LYS A 15 -17.89 -30.83 13.30
N ILE A 16 -17.31 -31.90 13.85
CA ILE A 16 -15.94 -32.34 13.56
C ILE A 16 -15.91 -32.80 12.10
N ILE A 17 -15.25 -32.03 11.24
CA ILE A 17 -14.85 -32.44 9.89
C ILE A 17 -13.33 -32.33 9.83
N LYS A 18 -12.65 -33.46 9.63
CA LYS A 18 -11.20 -33.54 9.41
C LYS A 18 -10.88 -32.88 8.07
N THR A 19 -10.66 -31.57 8.05
CA THR A 19 -10.11 -30.85 6.90
C THR A 19 -8.64 -30.51 7.17
N LYS A 20 -7.76 -31.05 6.32
CA LYS A 20 -6.33 -30.72 6.26
C LYS A 20 -6.17 -29.19 6.25
N PRO A 21 -5.30 -28.61 7.09
CA PRO A 21 -5.04 -27.18 7.01
C PRO A 21 -4.31 -26.89 5.69
N PHE A 22 -4.98 -26.16 4.79
CA PHE A 22 -4.31 -25.54 3.65
C PHE A 22 -3.49 -24.37 4.19
N ILE A 23 -2.21 -24.63 4.49
CA ILE A 23 -1.25 -23.58 4.79
C ILE A 23 -0.86 -22.97 3.44
N CYS A 24 -1.51 -21.86 3.08
CA CYS A 24 -1.08 -21.03 1.96
C CYS A 24 0.12 -20.20 2.44
N CYS A 25 1.32 -20.73 2.30
CA CYS A 25 2.52 -19.92 2.35
C CYS A 25 2.60 -19.14 1.04
N SER A 26 2.12 -17.91 1.01
CA SER A 26 2.46 -16.96 -0.06
C SER A 26 3.91 -16.48 0.13
N SER A 27 4.87 -17.39 0.15
CA SER A 27 6.31 -17.08 0.17
C SER A 27 6.84 -16.87 -1.26
N LEU A 28 6.10 -16.10 -2.07
CA LEU A 28 6.57 -15.73 -3.40
C LEU A 28 6.13 -14.30 -3.73
N SER A 29 6.95 -13.34 -3.36
CA SER A 29 7.13 -12.19 -4.23
C SER A 29 8.62 -12.05 -4.49
N SER A 30 9.03 -12.44 -5.71
CA SER A 30 10.16 -11.78 -6.35
C SER A 30 9.91 -10.29 -6.16
N GLN A 31 10.76 -9.62 -5.38
CA GLN A 31 10.60 -8.24 -4.94
C GLN A 31 10.80 -7.26 -6.11
N ASN A 32 10.00 -7.38 -7.16
CA ASN A 32 10.09 -6.55 -8.36
C ASN A 32 9.03 -5.45 -8.29
N ASN A 33 8.81 -4.85 -7.12
CA ASN A 33 7.98 -3.66 -7.03
C ASN A 33 8.78 -2.47 -7.55
N VAL A 34 8.32 -1.86 -8.63
CA VAL A 34 8.93 -0.65 -9.19
C VAL A 34 8.66 0.50 -8.22
N LYS A 35 9.72 1.06 -7.65
CA LYS A 35 9.63 2.24 -6.78
C LYS A 35 9.54 3.49 -7.63
N VAL A 36 8.48 4.27 -7.41
CA VAL A 36 8.21 5.49 -8.18
C VAL A 36 8.28 6.70 -7.26
N ILE A 37 8.94 7.74 -7.75
CA ILE A 37 8.93 9.08 -7.15
C ILE A 37 8.24 10.01 -8.15
N ILE A 38 7.30 10.82 -7.66
CA ILE A 38 6.53 11.74 -8.52
C ILE A 38 6.91 13.17 -8.21
N ASN A 39 7.44 13.88 -9.21
CA ASN A 39 7.65 15.33 -9.15
C ASN A 39 6.40 16.06 -9.65
N GLY A 40 6.03 17.13 -8.96
CA GLY A 40 4.75 17.81 -9.14
C GLY A 40 3.60 16.97 -8.60
N ALA A 41 3.80 16.21 -7.52
CA ALA A 41 2.80 15.26 -6.99
C ALA A 41 1.46 15.92 -6.60
N ALA A 42 1.48 17.22 -6.31
CA ALA A 42 0.28 17.98 -5.97
C ALA A 42 -0.36 18.70 -7.19
N LYS A 43 0.29 18.67 -8.36
CA LYS A 43 -0.28 19.16 -9.63
C LYS A 43 -1.25 18.14 -10.22
N GLU A 44 -2.13 18.57 -11.11
CA GLU A 44 -3.16 17.74 -11.74
C GLU A 44 -2.65 16.39 -12.26
N ILE A 45 -1.56 16.41 -13.05
CA ILE A 45 -0.96 15.21 -13.63
C ILE A 45 -0.31 14.33 -12.55
N GLY A 46 0.38 14.95 -11.59
CA GLY A 46 1.00 14.22 -10.48
C GLY A 46 -0.03 13.51 -9.60
N ARG A 47 -1.19 14.13 -9.38
CA ARG A 47 -2.32 13.52 -8.66
C ARG A 47 -2.84 12.28 -9.37
N ALA A 48 -3.04 12.37 -10.68
CA ALA A 48 -3.45 11.23 -11.50
C ALA A 48 -2.39 10.11 -11.45
N ALA A 49 -1.10 10.46 -11.53
CA ALA A 49 0.00 9.50 -11.46
C ALA A 49 0.07 8.81 -10.08
N VAL A 50 -0.09 9.56 -8.98
CA VAL A 50 -0.14 9.01 -7.62
C VAL A 50 -1.26 7.95 -7.51
N ILE A 51 -2.47 8.29 -7.97
CA ILE A 51 -3.61 7.35 -7.95
C ILE A 51 -3.33 6.12 -8.82
N ALA A 52 -2.73 6.31 -10.00
CA ALA A 52 -2.39 5.21 -10.90
C ALA A 52 -1.36 4.26 -10.27
N VAL A 53 -0.30 4.80 -9.65
CA VAL A 53 0.74 4.01 -8.96
C VAL A 53 0.17 3.23 -7.79
N THR A 54 -0.66 3.86 -6.95
CA THR A 54 -1.30 3.18 -5.80
C THR A 54 -2.23 2.04 -6.24
N LYS A 55 -2.83 2.14 -7.42
CA LYS A 55 -3.71 1.10 -7.98
C LYS A 55 -2.97 0.04 -8.80
N ALA A 56 -1.77 0.34 -9.27
CA ALA A 56 -0.99 -0.55 -10.10
C ALA A 56 -0.37 -1.69 -9.29
N ARG A 57 -0.53 -2.93 -9.76
CA ARG A 57 0.14 -4.08 -9.16
C ARG A 57 1.63 -4.04 -9.52
N GLY A 58 2.49 -4.28 -8.53
CA GLY A 58 3.94 -4.30 -8.75
C GLY A 58 4.57 -2.91 -8.76
N MET A 59 3.88 -1.89 -8.27
CA MET A 59 4.40 -0.53 -8.14
C MET A 59 4.22 -0.04 -6.70
N GLU A 60 5.18 0.76 -6.24
CA GLU A 60 5.20 1.35 -4.90
C GLU A 60 5.50 2.84 -5.04
N LEU A 61 4.64 3.69 -4.48
CA LEU A 61 4.93 5.11 -4.37
C LEU A 61 5.94 5.31 -3.24
N ALA A 62 7.18 5.65 -3.58
CA ALA A 62 8.29 5.78 -2.64
C ALA A 62 8.55 7.24 -2.22
N GLY A 63 8.03 8.21 -2.98
CA GLY A 63 8.23 9.63 -2.68
C GLY A 63 7.36 10.56 -3.51
N ALA A 64 7.13 11.75 -2.96
CA ALA A 64 6.39 12.83 -3.60
C ALA A 64 7.18 14.13 -3.48
N VAL A 65 7.36 14.83 -4.60
CA VAL A 65 8.10 16.10 -4.68
C VAL A 65 7.16 17.17 -5.21
N ASP A 66 7.00 18.27 -4.48
CA ASP A 66 6.24 19.45 -4.93
C ASP A 66 6.63 20.68 -4.10
N SER A 67 6.52 21.89 -4.67
CA SER A 67 6.89 23.12 -3.97
C SER A 67 5.77 23.73 -3.13
N ASN A 68 4.50 23.42 -3.41
CA ASN A 68 3.38 24.11 -2.77
C ASN A 68 2.90 23.45 -1.47
N PHE A 69 3.16 22.14 -1.30
CA PHE A 69 2.61 21.33 -0.20
C PHE A 69 3.70 20.62 0.62
N VAL A 70 4.91 21.20 0.68
CA VAL A 70 6.05 20.62 1.40
C VAL A 70 5.68 20.34 2.86
N GLY A 71 6.06 19.15 3.36
CA GLY A 71 5.79 18.68 4.71
C GLY A 71 4.40 18.08 4.92
N GLN A 72 3.47 18.27 3.98
CA GLN A 72 2.15 17.62 4.04
C GLN A 72 2.23 16.18 3.55
N ASP A 73 1.30 15.35 4.04
CA ASP A 73 1.13 13.99 3.55
C ASP A 73 0.37 13.98 2.21
N ILE A 74 0.90 13.28 1.21
CA ILE A 74 0.28 13.18 -0.12
C ILE A 74 -1.09 12.47 -0.06
N GLY A 75 -1.31 11.63 0.94
CA GLY A 75 -2.59 10.96 1.19
C GLY A 75 -3.68 11.93 1.57
N GLN A 76 -3.37 12.92 2.40
CA GLN A 76 -4.28 14.03 2.72
C GLN A 76 -4.57 14.89 1.48
N VAL A 77 -3.53 15.22 0.71
CA VAL A 77 -3.66 16.07 -0.49
C VAL A 77 -4.53 15.39 -1.56
N ASN A 78 -4.40 14.08 -1.74
CA ASN A 78 -5.08 13.33 -2.80
C ASN A 78 -6.26 12.47 -2.31
N SER A 79 -6.62 12.56 -1.03
CA SER A 79 -7.64 11.71 -0.38
C SER A 79 -7.41 10.22 -0.60
N ILE A 80 -6.16 9.77 -0.49
CA ILE A 80 -5.75 8.36 -0.57
C ILE A 80 -5.12 7.92 0.75
N ALA A 81 -5.15 6.62 1.03
CA ALA A 81 -4.46 6.05 2.17
C ALA A 81 -2.97 5.86 1.83
N SER A 82 -2.16 6.90 2.05
CA SER A 82 -0.70 6.85 1.97
C SER A 82 -0.08 7.63 3.12
N PHE A 83 1.17 7.32 3.47
CA PHE A 83 1.95 8.03 4.48
C PHE A 83 3.28 8.48 3.88
N ILE A 84 3.23 9.48 3.00
CA ILE A 84 4.39 9.99 2.27
C ILE A 84 4.37 11.51 2.35
N SER A 85 5.34 12.05 3.08
CA SER A 85 5.56 13.50 3.14
C SER A 85 6.07 14.03 1.80
N ILE A 86 5.47 15.13 1.36
CA ILE A 86 5.89 15.86 0.19
C ILE A 86 7.18 16.62 0.53
N ILE A 87 8.23 16.44 -0.27
CA ILE A 87 9.50 17.16 -0.11
C ILE A 87 9.68 18.20 -1.20
N HIS A 88 10.49 19.22 -0.92
CA HIS A 88 11.00 20.12 -1.94
C HIS A 88 12.20 19.49 -2.65
N LEU A 89 12.35 19.74 -3.96
CA LEU A 89 13.56 19.33 -4.69
C LEU A 89 14.75 20.25 -4.35
#